data_AF-A0A364V9D5-F1
#
_entry.id   AF-A0A364V9D5-F1
#
_cell.length_a   1.000
_cell.length_b   1.000
_cell.length_c   1.000
_cell.angle_alpha   90.00
_cell.angle_beta   90.00
_cell.angle_gamma   90.00
#
_symmetry.space_group_name_H-M   'P 1'
#
loop_
_entity.id
_entity.type
_entity.pdbx_description
1 polymer ?
#
loop_
_entity_poly.entity_id
_entity_poly.type
_entity_poly.pdbx_seq_one_letter_code
_entity_poly.pdbx_strand_id
1 'polypeptide(L)'
;MQKFTTHSGVAAPLMRSNVDTDQIIPAVYLKRVTRTGFEDGLFAAWRKKDPQFVLNQEPYQQASVLVAGPDFGTGSSREHAVWALMDYGFKVVLSSRFADIFRGNAGKSGLLAAVLEQSDIELIWKLLEQEPGAQMRVNLEERTAELGTHTFQFEVDDYTRWRLMEGLDDVGLTLRQEDAISEFEAHRPSFKPKTLPAAQ
;
A
#
# COMPACT_ATOMS: atom_id res chain seq x y z
N MET A 1 -12.23 0.48 -4.28
CA MET A 1 -11.03 1.23 -3.79
C MET A 1 -11.33 2.73 -3.81
N GLN A 2 -10.67 3.57 -2.98
CA GLN A 2 -10.79 5.04 -3.07
C GLN A 2 -9.83 5.59 -4.13
N LYS A 3 -10.23 6.64 -4.85
CA LYS A 3 -9.35 7.34 -5.81
C LYS A 3 -8.15 7.97 -5.08
N PHE A 4 -6.97 7.84 -5.66
CA PHE A 4 -5.74 8.47 -5.17
C PHE A 4 -5.17 9.37 -6.27
N THR A 5 -5.05 10.67 -6.00
CA THR A 5 -4.38 11.64 -6.89
C THR A 5 -3.26 12.36 -6.16
N THR A 6 -3.56 12.91 -4.99
CA THR A 6 -2.58 13.53 -4.10
C THR A 6 -2.86 13.12 -2.67
N HIS A 7 -1.82 12.90 -1.88
CA HIS A 7 -1.90 12.64 -0.45
C HIS A 7 -0.89 13.50 0.30
N SER A 8 -1.32 14.13 1.39
CA SER A 8 -0.42 14.85 2.31
C SER A 8 -0.56 14.25 3.70
N GLY A 9 0.55 13.93 4.34
CA GLY A 9 0.54 13.39 5.69
C GLY A 9 1.91 13.24 6.31
N VAL A 10 1.94 12.93 7.61
CA VAL A 10 3.19 12.72 8.35
C VAL A 10 3.95 11.54 7.74
N ALA A 11 5.23 11.78 7.43
CA ALA A 11 6.15 10.78 6.92
C ALA A 11 6.95 10.14 8.07
N ALA A 12 6.93 8.81 8.15
CA ALA A 12 7.67 8.04 9.14
C ALA A 12 8.92 7.38 8.52
N PRO A 13 10.12 7.59 9.07
CA PRO A 13 11.32 6.91 8.62
C PRO A 13 11.40 5.49 9.21
N LEU A 14 11.41 4.48 8.35
CA LEU A 14 11.69 3.09 8.70
C LEU A 14 13.02 2.66 8.10
N MET A 15 14.11 2.89 8.83
CA MET A 15 15.48 2.55 8.43
C MET A 15 15.76 1.05 8.53
N ARG A 16 15.04 0.26 7.75
CA ARG A 16 15.13 -1.20 7.67
C ARG A 16 15.03 -1.65 6.22
N SER A 17 15.93 -2.53 5.83
CA SER A 17 15.93 -3.21 4.53
C SER A 17 15.37 -4.62 4.66
N ASN A 18 14.96 -5.22 3.54
CA ASN A 18 14.46 -6.59 3.48
C ASN A 18 13.29 -6.82 4.44
N VAL A 19 12.41 -5.82 4.58
CA VAL A 19 11.25 -5.91 5.45
C VAL A 19 10.29 -6.94 4.86
N ASP A 20 10.16 -8.10 5.50
CA ASP A 20 9.36 -9.20 4.98
C ASP A 20 7.89 -9.14 5.42
N THR A 21 7.03 -9.93 4.77
CA THR A 21 5.58 -9.90 5.04
C THR A 21 5.19 -10.39 6.44
N ASP A 22 5.99 -11.24 7.11
CA ASP A 22 5.78 -11.62 8.51
C ASP A 22 6.15 -10.48 9.47
N GLN A 23 7.13 -9.66 9.11
CA GLN A 23 7.48 -8.45 9.87
C GLN A 23 6.41 -7.38 9.74
N ILE A 24 5.87 -7.17 8.53
CA ILE A 24 4.75 -6.24 8.31
C ILE A 24 3.53 -6.70 9.10
N ILE A 25 3.16 -7.99 9.00
CA ILE A 25 2.06 -8.56 9.78
C ILE A 25 2.35 -10.03 10.13
N PRO A 26 2.53 -10.36 11.43
CA PRO A 26 2.82 -11.73 11.84
C PRO A 26 1.70 -12.71 11.49
N ALA A 27 2.06 -13.95 11.11
CA ALA A 27 1.11 -15.00 10.73
C ALA A 27 -0.03 -15.27 11.73
N VAL A 28 0.16 -14.98 13.03
CA VAL A 28 -0.87 -15.17 14.07
C VAL A 28 -2.12 -14.32 13.83
N TYR A 29 -1.99 -13.17 13.16
CA TYR A 29 -3.12 -12.27 12.82
C TYR A 29 -3.92 -12.78 11.61
N LEU A 30 -3.34 -13.67 10.79
CA LEU A 30 -3.92 -14.14 9.53
C LEU A 30 -4.97 -15.24 9.71
N LYS A 31 -5.33 -15.56 10.96
CA LYS A 31 -6.45 -16.44 11.30
C LYS A 31 -7.80 -15.71 11.29
N ARG A 32 -7.78 -14.37 11.18
CA ARG A 32 -8.99 -13.55 11.05
C ARG A 32 -9.63 -13.80 9.69
N VAL A 33 -10.96 -13.89 9.67
CA VAL A 33 -11.76 -14.06 8.44
C VAL A 33 -12.38 -12.73 7.97
N THR A 34 -12.12 -11.65 8.69
CA THR A 34 -12.53 -10.28 8.31
C THR A 34 -11.55 -9.70 7.31
N ARG A 35 -12.02 -8.74 6.50
CA ARG A 35 -11.19 -8.02 5.53
C ARG A 35 -10.60 -6.71 6.09
N THR A 36 -10.97 -6.34 7.29
CA THR A 36 -10.56 -5.13 8.00
C THR A 36 -10.18 -5.45 9.44
N GLY A 37 -9.54 -4.49 10.10
CA GLY A 37 -9.16 -4.56 11.49
C GLY A 37 -7.77 -5.17 11.67
N PHE A 38 -6.81 -4.86 10.79
CA PHE A 38 -5.44 -5.38 10.84
C PHE A 38 -4.40 -4.36 11.33
N GLU A 39 -4.82 -3.16 11.74
CA GLU A 39 -3.95 -2.08 12.24
C GLU A 39 -3.15 -2.45 13.50
N ASP A 40 -3.69 -3.33 14.35
CA ASP A 40 -3.00 -3.87 15.53
C ASP A 40 -1.91 -4.88 15.16
N GLY A 41 -2.05 -5.52 13.99
CA GLY A 41 -1.09 -6.46 13.42
C GLY A 41 0.11 -5.78 12.77
N LEU A 42 -0.03 -4.53 12.31
CA LEU A 42 1.04 -3.82 11.61
C LEU A 42 2.27 -3.67 12.49
N PHE A 43 3.40 -4.25 12.05
CA PHE A 43 4.68 -4.28 12.75
C PHE A 43 4.56 -4.68 14.23
N ALA A 44 3.57 -5.52 14.58
CA ALA A 44 3.21 -5.79 15.96
C ALA A 44 4.38 -6.33 16.81
N ALA A 45 5.22 -7.18 16.22
CA ALA A 45 6.39 -7.73 16.90
C ALA A 45 7.40 -6.63 17.28
N TRP A 46 7.64 -5.67 16.38
CA TRP A 46 8.55 -4.54 16.63
C TRP A 46 7.95 -3.55 17.61
N ARG A 47 6.69 -3.13 17.37
CA ARG A 47 5.96 -2.20 18.25
C ARG A 47 5.86 -2.71 19.68
N LYS A 48 5.68 -4.02 19.88
CA LYS A 48 5.61 -4.62 21.23
C LYS A 48 6.99 -4.76 21.89
N LYS A 49 8.01 -5.15 21.13
CA LYS A 49 9.35 -5.40 21.67
C LYS A 49 10.10 -4.11 22.01
N ASP A 50 9.87 -3.05 21.23
CA ASP A 50 10.62 -1.81 21.33
C ASP A 50 9.66 -0.62 21.50
N PRO A 51 9.55 -0.07 22.73
CA PRO A 51 8.78 1.15 22.96
C PRO A 51 9.26 2.34 22.13
N GLN A 52 10.55 2.39 21.75
CA GLN A 52 11.16 3.44 20.93
C GLN A 52 11.02 3.18 19.42
N PHE A 53 10.33 2.11 19.01
CA PHE A 53 10.02 1.88 17.60
C PHE A 53 9.30 3.08 17.00
N VAL A 54 9.67 3.48 15.78
CA VAL A 54 9.25 4.75 15.16
C VAL A 54 7.73 4.97 15.22
N LEU A 55 6.91 3.96 14.92
CA LEU A 55 5.44 4.09 14.92
C LEU A 55 4.80 4.08 16.31
N ASN A 56 5.60 3.94 17.38
CA ASN A 56 5.14 4.15 18.76
C ASN A 56 5.42 5.58 19.24
N GLN A 57 6.18 6.38 18.49
CA GLN A 57 6.58 7.72 18.89
C GLN A 57 5.67 8.76 18.25
N GLU A 58 5.25 9.76 19.03
CA GLU A 58 4.68 10.98 18.45
C GLU A 58 5.80 11.75 17.72
N PRO A 59 5.57 12.30 16.53
CA PRO A 59 4.29 12.40 15.81
C PRO A 59 4.01 11.25 14.82
N TYR A 60 4.84 10.21 14.77
CA TYR A 60 4.77 9.14 13.76
C TYR A 60 3.65 8.11 13.99
N GLN A 61 3.00 8.11 15.16
CA GLN A 61 1.84 7.23 15.41
C GLN A 61 0.72 7.44 14.38
N GLN A 62 0.55 8.69 13.90
CA GLN A 62 -0.43 9.06 12.87
C GLN A 62 0.16 9.14 11.45
N ALA A 63 1.34 8.55 11.23
CA ALA A 63 1.97 8.57 9.93
C ALA A 63 1.10 7.89 8.87
N SER A 64 1.05 8.50 7.69
CA SER A 64 0.35 7.95 6.52
C SER A 64 1.24 7.84 5.28
N VAL A 65 2.50 8.26 5.39
CA VAL A 65 3.57 8.01 4.41
C VAL A 65 4.69 7.25 5.13
N LEU A 66 5.04 6.07 4.63
CA LEU A 66 6.14 5.26 5.18
C LEU A 66 7.36 5.37 4.26
N VAL A 67 8.54 5.69 4.80
CA VAL A 67 9.79 5.77 4.03
C VAL A 67 10.71 4.64 4.50
N ALA A 68 10.77 3.56 3.72
CA ALA A 68 11.45 2.32 4.07
C ALA A 68 12.72 2.07 3.24
N GLY A 69 13.59 1.18 3.74
CA GLY A 69 14.78 0.74 3.01
C GLY A 69 14.47 -0.19 1.84
N PRO A 70 15.48 -0.65 1.10
CA PRO A 70 15.32 -1.53 -0.06
C PRO A 70 14.68 -2.88 0.30
N ASP A 71 14.12 -3.54 -0.72
CA ASP A 71 13.52 -4.87 -0.64
C ASP A 71 12.31 -4.96 0.32
N PHE A 72 11.49 -3.92 0.32
CA PHE A 72 10.28 -3.86 1.17
C PHE A 72 9.19 -4.81 0.65
N GLY A 73 8.53 -5.51 1.59
CA GLY A 73 7.47 -6.47 1.30
C GLY A 73 7.97 -7.82 0.78
N THR A 74 9.23 -8.17 1.04
CA THR A 74 9.83 -9.45 0.59
C THR A 74 9.23 -10.66 1.31
N GLY A 75 9.55 -11.86 0.81
CA GLY A 75 9.06 -13.12 1.36
C GLY A 75 7.74 -13.58 0.78
N SER A 76 6.86 -14.13 1.63
CA SER A 76 5.65 -14.83 1.18
C SER A 76 4.57 -13.88 0.67
N SER A 77 3.80 -14.32 -0.34
CA SER A 77 2.64 -13.59 -0.85
C SER A 77 1.56 -13.46 0.21
N ARG A 78 1.29 -12.23 0.68
CA ARG A 78 0.26 -11.93 1.68
C ARG A 78 -0.40 -10.58 1.41
N GLU A 79 -1.65 -10.59 0.95
CA GLU A 79 -2.45 -9.37 0.78
C GLU A 79 -2.67 -8.63 2.11
N HIS A 80 -2.75 -9.39 3.21
CA HIS A 80 -2.86 -8.87 4.57
C HIS A 80 -1.75 -7.89 4.96
N ALA A 81 -0.55 -7.99 4.37
CA ALA A 81 0.52 -7.03 4.62
C ALA A 81 0.14 -5.61 4.13
N VAL A 82 -0.54 -5.54 2.98
CA VAL A 82 -1.08 -4.30 2.43
C VAL A 82 -2.26 -3.82 3.27
N TRP A 83 -3.16 -4.72 3.69
CA TRP A 83 -4.30 -4.35 4.52
C TRP A 83 -3.88 -3.81 5.88
N ALA A 84 -2.88 -4.41 6.53
CA ALA A 84 -2.35 -3.91 7.80
C ALA A 84 -1.81 -2.49 7.68
N LEU A 85 -1.09 -2.18 6.60
CA LEU A 85 -0.62 -0.82 6.31
C LEU A 85 -1.79 0.15 6.10
N MET A 86 -2.76 -0.23 5.27
CA MET A 86 -3.91 0.61 4.94
C MET A 86 -4.85 0.86 6.12
N ASP A 87 -5.16 -0.18 6.90
CA ASP A 87 -6.01 -0.11 8.09
C ASP A 87 -5.35 0.76 9.18
N TYR A 88 -4.01 0.71 9.29
CA TYR A 88 -3.27 1.61 10.17
C TYR A 88 -3.36 3.08 9.74
N GLY A 89 -3.55 3.33 8.45
CA GLY A 89 -3.71 4.67 7.88
C GLY A 89 -2.70 5.03 6.78
N PHE A 90 -1.76 4.15 6.44
CA PHE A 90 -0.81 4.40 5.36
C PHE A 90 -1.51 4.45 4.00
N LYS A 91 -1.18 5.48 3.23
CA LYS A 91 -1.60 5.67 1.84
C LYS A 91 -0.45 5.53 0.86
N VAL A 92 0.78 5.75 1.33
CA VAL A 92 1.99 5.68 0.53
C VAL A 92 3.09 4.93 1.27
N VAL A 93 3.80 4.06 0.57
CA VAL A 93 5.09 3.51 0.97
C VAL A 93 6.11 3.90 -0.08
N LEU A 94 7.20 4.51 0.36
CA LEU A 94 8.37 4.88 -0.43
C LEU A 94 9.50 3.91 -0.09
N SER A 95 10.14 3.35 -1.11
CA SER A 95 11.34 2.50 -0.97
C SER A 95 12.11 2.53 -2.27
N SER A 96 13.40 2.18 -2.24
CA SER A 96 14.18 2.01 -3.46
C SER A 96 13.90 0.71 -4.20
N ARG A 97 13.29 -0.28 -3.54
CA ARG A 97 12.88 -1.52 -4.19
C ARG A 97 11.79 -2.24 -3.40
N PHE A 98 10.79 -2.75 -4.11
CA PHE A 98 9.74 -3.60 -3.55
C PHE A 98 9.84 -5.02 -4.08
N ALA A 99 9.35 -5.98 -3.32
CA ALA A 99 9.03 -7.29 -3.88
C ALA A 99 7.81 -7.19 -4.81
N ASP A 100 7.90 -7.81 -5.99
CA ASP A 100 6.92 -7.66 -7.07
C ASP A 100 5.49 -8.00 -6.65
N ILE A 101 5.33 -9.08 -5.87
CA ILE A 101 4.01 -9.52 -5.39
C ILE A 101 3.41 -8.48 -4.44
N PHE A 102 4.20 -7.98 -3.49
CA PHE A 102 3.73 -6.94 -2.57
C PHE A 102 3.33 -5.68 -3.34
N ARG A 103 4.16 -5.24 -4.30
CA ARG A 103 3.90 -4.06 -5.13
C ARG A 103 2.60 -4.20 -5.94
N GLY A 104 2.37 -5.38 -6.54
CA GLY A 104 1.13 -5.67 -7.26
C GLY A 104 -0.10 -5.65 -6.36
N ASN A 105 -0.03 -6.25 -5.17
CA ASN A 105 -1.13 -6.25 -4.21
C ASN A 105 -1.43 -4.84 -3.67
N ALA A 106 -0.40 -4.02 -3.46
CA ALA A 106 -0.53 -2.64 -3.02
C ALA A 106 -1.38 -1.81 -4.00
N GLY A 107 -1.00 -1.83 -5.29
CA GLY A 107 -1.71 -1.11 -6.34
C GLY A 107 -3.16 -1.55 -6.54
N LYS A 108 -3.45 -2.83 -6.33
CA LYS A 108 -4.82 -3.38 -6.40
C LYS A 108 -5.71 -3.01 -5.22
N SER A 109 -5.10 -2.71 -4.07
CA SER A 109 -5.83 -2.45 -2.82
C SER A 109 -6.00 -0.95 -2.54
N GLY A 110 -5.18 -0.09 -3.14
CA GLY A 110 -5.24 1.37 -2.95
C GLY A 110 -4.08 1.95 -2.18
N LEU A 111 -2.98 1.20 -2.05
CA LEU A 111 -1.73 1.64 -1.46
C LEU A 111 -0.73 1.97 -2.56
N LEU A 112 -0.20 3.19 -2.56
CA LEU A 112 0.86 3.58 -3.49
C LEU A 112 2.21 3.04 -3.00
N ALA A 113 2.79 2.09 -3.74
CA ALA A 113 4.18 1.64 -3.56
C ALA A 113 5.08 2.34 -4.59
N ALA A 114 5.62 3.50 -4.21
CA ALA A 114 6.39 4.39 -5.07
C ALA A 114 7.90 4.17 -4.91
N VAL A 115 8.58 3.99 -6.04
CA VAL A 115 10.02 3.67 -6.08
C VAL A 115 10.84 4.93 -6.23
N LEU A 116 11.82 5.16 -5.36
CA LEU A 116 12.77 6.29 -5.45
C LEU A 116 14.20 5.79 -5.58
N GLU A 117 15.14 6.65 -5.96
CA GLU A 117 16.55 6.32 -5.82
C GLU A 117 16.93 6.13 -4.34
N GLN A 118 17.87 5.23 -4.07
CA GLN A 118 18.31 4.97 -2.69
C GLN A 118 18.91 6.23 -2.03
N SER A 119 19.60 7.07 -2.79
CA SER A 119 20.12 8.37 -2.35
C SER A 119 19.01 9.31 -1.88
N ASP A 120 17.87 9.33 -2.56
CA ASP A 120 16.71 10.14 -2.19
C ASP A 120 16.07 9.61 -0.90
N ILE A 121 15.94 8.29 -0.75
CA ILE A 121 15.47 7.67 0.50
C ILE A 121 16.37 8.06 1.69
N GLU A 122 17.69 8.03 1.50
CA GLU A 122 18.64 8.44 2.54
C GLU A 122 18.56 9.93 2.87
N LEU A 123 18.35 10.80 1.86
CA LEU A 123 18.14 12.22 2.08
C LEU A 123 16.83 12.47 2.85
N ILE A 124 15.75 11.82 2.47
CA ILE A 124 14.46 11.90 3.16
C ILE A 124 14.62 11.50 4.64
N TRP A 125 15.32 10.41 4.94
CA TRP A 125 15.59 10.01 6.32
C TRP A 125 16.30 11.09 7.13
N LYS A 126 17.37 11.70 6.58
CA LYS A 126 18.08 12.79 7.24
C LYS A 126 17.20 14.02 7.49
N LEU A 127 16.32 14.35 6.55
CA LEU A 127 15.37 15.45 6.70
C LEU A 127 14.35 15.15 7.80
N LEU A 128 13.82 13.92 7.87
CA LEU A 128 12.87 13.52 8.91
C LEU A 128 13.49 13.40 10.31
N GLU A 129 14.79 13.08 10.40
CA GLU A 129 15.53 13.14 11.67
C GLU A 129 15.67 14.57 12.19
N GLN A 130 15.84 15.56 11.29
CA GLN A 130 15.96 16.97 11.65
C GLN A 130 14.61 17.59 12.02
N GLU A 131 13.53 17.16 11.34
CA GLU A 131 12.19 17.67 11.56
C GLU A 131 11.18 16.52 11.74
N PRO A 132 11.13 15.88 12.94
CA PRO A 132 10.15 14.86 13.22
C PRO A 132 8.72 15.36 13.05
N GLY A 133 7.92 14.65 12.27
CA GLY A 133 6.54 15.03 11.97
C GLY A 133 6.34 15.87 10.71
N ALA A 134 7.41 16.14 9.97
CA ALA A 134 7.29 16.80 8.68
C ALA A 134 6.27 16.08 7.79
N GLN A 135 5.42 16.87 7.14
CA GLN A 135 4.44 16.37 6.21
C GLN A 135 5.07 16.20 4.84
N MET A 136 4.81 15.05 4.22
CA MET A 136 5.17 14.78 2.85
C MET A 136 3.93 14.87 1.98
N ARG A 137 4.01 15.65 0.90
CA ARG A 137 2.97 15.72 -0.15
C ARG A 137 3.38 14.83 -1.30
N VAL A 138 2.57 13.83 -1.61
CA VAL A 138 2.80 12.86 -2.69
C VAL A 138 1.76 13.08 -3.77
N ASN A 139 2.21 13.47 -4.97
CA ASN A 139 1.37 13.67 -6.14
C ASN A 139 1.57 12.51 -7.12
N LEU A 140 0.54 11.68 -7.31
CA LEU A 140 0.56 10.57 -8.24
C LEU A 140 0.46 11.00 -9.70
N GLU A 141 -0.18 12.15 -9.97
CA GLU A 141 -0.31 12.66 -11.33
C GLU A 141 1.06 13.08 -11.87
N GLU A 142 1.80 13.85 -11.07
CA GLU A 142 3.13 14.38 -11.40
C GLU A 142 4.28 13.41 -11.04
N ARG A 143 3.97 12.34 -10.30
CA ARG A 143 4.94 11.37 -9.75
C ARG A 143 6.01 11.99 -8.84
N THR A 144 5.58 12.94 -8.02
CA THR A 144 6.46 13.67 -7.11
C THR A 144 6.15 13.39 -5.64
N ALA A 145 7.18 13.33 -4.81
CA ALA A 145 7.09 13.42 -3.37
C ALA A 145 7.82 14.68 -2.89
N GLU A 146 7.14 15.53 -2.14
CA GLU A 146 7.64 16.82 -1.66
C GLU A 146 7.77 16.79 -0.14
N LEU A 147 8.94 17.20 0.37
CA LEU A 147 9.22 17.31 1.81
C LEU A 147 9.97 18.63 2.06
N GLY A 148 9.30 19.59 2.68
CA GLY A 148 9.83 20.95 2.85
C GLY A 148 10.10 21.60 1.48
N THR A 149 11.35 21.99 1.22
CA THR A 149 11.77 22.57 -0.07
C THR A 149 12.31 21.53 -1.06
N HIS A 150 12.30 20.25 -0.70
CA HIS A 150 12.83 19.17 -1.53
C HIS A 150 11.70 18.50 -2.32
N THR A 151 11.97 18.21 -3.60
CA THR A 151 11.08 17.46 -4.47
C THR A 151 11.83 16.26 -5.04
N PHE A 152 11.23 15.08 -4.89
CA PHE A 152 11.77 13.81 -5.33
C PHE A 152 10.87 13.21 -6.40
N GLN A 153 11.47 12.65 -7.45
CA GLN A 153 10.75 11.94 -8.50
C GLN A 153 10.67 10.47 -8.16
N PHE A 154 9.49 9.87 -8.31
CA PHE A 154 9.30 8.44 -8.06
C PHE A 154 8.76 7.70 -9.27
N GLU A 155 8.98 6.40 -9.30
CA GLU A 155 8.48 5.51 -10.33
C GLU A 155 7.28 4.68 -9.85
N VAL A 156 6.28 4.59 -10.74
CA VAL A 156 5.13 3.70 -10.65
C VAL A 156 4.67 3.39 -12.07
N ASP A 157 4.33 2.13 -12.35
CA ASP A 157 3.89 1.75 -13.69
C ASP A 157 2.55 2.41 -14.04
N ASP A 158 2.35 2.67 -15.33
CA ASP A 158 1.18 3.41 -15.84
C ASP A 158 -0.15 2.73 -15.47
N TYR A 159 -0.17 1.40 -15.44
CA TYR A 159 -1.39 0.65 -15.15
C TYR A 159 -1.78 0.77 -13.67
N THR A 160 -0.83 0.61 -12.76
CA THR A 160 -1.05 0.86 -11.32
C THR A 160 -1.44 2.30 -11.07
N ARG A 161 -0.76 3.27 -11.70
CA ARG A 161 -1.11 4.69 -11.62
C ARG A 161 -2.55 4.94 -12.03
N TRP A 162 -2.95 4.43 -13.19
CA TRP A 162 -4.32 4.55 -13.68
C TRP A 162 -5.34 3.91 -12.74
N ARG A 163 -5.07 2.70 -12.23
CA ARG A 163 -5.97 2.03 -11.26
C ARG A 163 -6.19 2.89 -10.03
N LEU A 164 -5.10 3.40 -9.44
CA LEU A 164 -5.14 4.24 -8.24
C LEU A 164 -5.90 5.55 -8.50
N MET A 165 -5.61 6.24 -9.61
CA MET A 165 -6.29 7.50 -9.98
C MET A 165 -7.79 7.30 -10.24
N GLU A 166 -8.18 6.17 -10.83
CA GLU A 166 -9.59 5.86 -11.10
C GLU A 166 -10.30 5.14 -9.95
N GLY A 167 -9.59 4.72 -8.90
CA GLY A 167 -10.17 3.99 -7.78
C GLY A 167 -10.62 2.57 -8.15
N LEU A 168 -9.96 1.95 -9.13
CA LEU A 168 -10.28 0.63 -9.66
C LEU A 168 -9.54 -0.51 -8.95
N ASP A 169 -10.28 -1.31 -8.18
CA ASP A 169 -9.85 -2.64 -7.75
C ASP A 169 -10.23 -3.69 -8.82
N ASP A 170 -9.87 -4.96 -8.59
CA ASP A 170 -10.15 -6.04 -9.55
C ASP A 170 -11.68 -6.21 -9.80
N VAL A 171 -12.52 -5.97 -8.79
CA VAL A 171 -13.99 -5.99 -8.96
C VAL A 171 -14.45 -4.80 -9.81
N GLY A 172 -13.96 -3.60 -9.51
CA GLY A 172 -14.26 -2.40 -10.29
C GLY A 172 -13.86 -2.53 -11.76
N LEU A 173 -12.76 -3.23 -12.05
CA LEU A 173 -12.37 -3.53 -13.43
C LEU A 173 -13.32 -4.50 -14.13
N THR A 174 -13.76 -5.55 -13.43
CA THR A 174 -14.75 -6.48 -13.98
C THR A 174 -16.08 -5.78 -14.25
N LEU A 175 -16.54 -4.92 -13.35
CA LEU A 175 -17.80 -4.17 -13.51
C LEU A 175 -17.78 -3.23 -14.71
N ARG A 176 -16.61 -2.76 -15.17
CA ARG A 176 -16.52 -1.98 -16.42
C ARG A 176 -16.80 -2.77 -17.69
N GLN A 177 -16.85 -4.10 -17.59
CA GLN A 177 -17.17 -5.01 -18.70
C GLN A 177 -18.59 -5.57 -18.58
N GLU A 178 -19.45 -4.96 -17.74
CA GLU A 178 -20.80 -5.47 -17.45
C GLU A 178 -21.64 -5.70 -18.72
N ASP A 179 -21.61 -4.79 -19.69
CA ASP A 179 -22.34 -4.95 -20.95
C ASP A 179 -21.84 -6.16 -21.75
N ALA A 180 -20.52 -6.31 -21.89
CA ALA A 180 -19.90 -7.43 -22.61
C ALA A 180 -20.15 -8.78 -21.89
N ILE A 181 -20.14 -8.77 -20.56
CA ILE A 181 -20.50 -9.93 -19.73
C ILE A 181 -21.96 -10.29 -19.98
N SER A 182 -22.87 -9.31 -19.95
CA SER A 182 -24.31 -9.50 -20.17
C SER A 182 -24.60 -10.05 -21.57
N GLU A 183 -23.94 -9.51 -22.60
CA GLU A 183 -24.07 -9.99 -23.98
C GLU A 183 -23.59 -11.44 -24.11
N PHE A 184 -22.44 -11.78 -23.51
CA PHE A 184 -21.93 -13.15 -23.51
C PHE A 184 -22.88 -14.10 -22.78
N GLU A 185 -23.44 -13.69 -21.64
CA GLU A 185 -24.37 -14.52 -20.86
C GLU A 185 -25.68 -14.78 -21.61
N ALA A 186 -26.20 -13.80 -22.34
CA ALA A 186 -27.40 -13.94 -23.17
C ALA A 186 -27.23 -15.01 -24.28
N HIS A 187 -26.01 -15.16 -24.81
CA HIS A 187 -25.69 -16.10 -25.89
C HIS A 187 -24.94 -17.36 -25.40
N ARG A 188 -24.80 -17.53 -24.08
CA ARG A 188 -24.01 -18.61 -23.50
C ARG A 188 -24.66 -19.97 -23.79
N PRO A 189 -23.95 -20.94 -24.40
CA PRO A 189 -24.53 -22.24 -24.73
C PRO A 189 -25.11 -22.96 -23.52
N SER A 190 -26.32 -23.52 -23.67
CA SER A 190 -27.10 -24.13 -22.59
C SER A 190 -26.47 -25.36 -21.95
N PHE A 191 -25.55 -26.04 -22.65
CA PHE A 191 -24.81 -27.19 -22.13
C PHE A 191 -23.72 -26.80 -21.09
N LYS A 192 -23.37 -25.51 -20.97
CA LYS A 192 -22.38 -25.05 -19.98
C LYS A 192 -23.02 -25.00 -18.58
N PRO A 193 -22.25 -25.28 -17.51
CA PRO A 193 -22.74 -25.16 -16.14
C PRO A 193 -23.30 -23.77 -15.83
N LYS A 194 -24.44 -23.71 -15.15
CA LYS A 194 -25.04 -22.47 -14.62
C LYS A 194 -24.83 -22.41 -13.12
N THR A 195 -24.44 -21.25 -12.62
CA THR A 195 -24.54 -20.96 -11.18
C THR A 195 -26.02 -20.78 -10.83
N LEU A 196 -26.48 -21.46 -9.78
CA LEU A 196 -27.79 -21.14 -9.21
C LEU A 196 -27.68 -19.77 -8.51
N PRO A 197 -28.73 -18.93 -8.53
CA PRO A 197 -28.75 -17.74 -7.70
C PRO A 197 -28.41 -18.10 -6.26
N ALA A 198 -27.68 -17.22 -5.56
CA ALA A 198 -27.53 -17.36 -4.11
C ALA A 198 -28.93 -17.42 -3.48
N ALA A 199 -29.17 -18.36 -2.56
CA ALA A 199 -30.41 -18.40 -1.82
C ALA A 199 -30.55 -17.06 -1.07
N GLN A 200 -31.66 -16.36 -1.32
CA GLN A 200 -31.99 -15.11 -0.62
C GLN A 200 -32.21 -15.36 0.87
#